data_AF-A0A1P8XDA1-F1
#
_entry.id   AF-A0A1P8XDA1-F1
#
_cell.length_a   1.000
_cell.length_b   1.000
_cell.length_c   1.000
_cell.angle_alpha   90.00
_cell.angle_beta   90.00
_cell.angle_gamma   90.00
#
_symmetry.space_group_name_H-M   'P 1'
#
loop_
_entity.id
_entity.type
_entity.pdbx_description
1 polymer ?
#
loop_
_entity_poly.entity_id
_entity_poly.type
_entity_poly.pdbx_seq_one_letter_code
_entity_poly.pdbx_strand_id
1 'polypeptide(L)'
;MAVVCHVGVSAYDAAVRRDELAMAKRGANLLLGHLKGSADSIDTAMVNQDTDALIIASGPLVTVAAILVRMFRDAADKTLEDTLLALHAYLNLEIVPVDQLEQVERLVTTIISQGFCEPISVNAAGVALIAHEFALGAASEISKLDGRHLNKVLADVHVQLKNQGDDVQITDRASARAASDKYAEDPIMRNARQTAAYALVDYWHRAAVVLHKASSVNGLQAECKDSLDALALVAVTNNALTAGVYQLASYGNVYPAWTLIRQLVETEFILWRFMADASQMAKWANSTPGERRQNWKPSKIYRDDDNDYRQKDYWQHCELGGHPTPTGGWFIAAPNSYVPMAGTFTECIAHSWDAWQHLIKAGQSVDEQFSTCVWDELDVIDTEFRATIEQWVATDYYRRTSGFFSDPID
;
A
#
# COMPACT_ATOMS: atom_id res chain seq x y z
N MET A 1 -29.38 -2.63 20.82
CA MET A 1 -28.00 -2.43 21.31
C MET A 1 -27.16 -2.17 20.07
N ALA A 2 -26.87 -0.91 19.77
CA ALA A 2 -26.02 -0.59 18.62
C ALA A 2 -24.59 -1.01 18.98
N VAL A 3 -24.10 -2.05 18.32
CA VAL A 3 -22.67 -2.36 18.33
C VAL A 3 -22.00 -1.22 17.59
N VAL A 4 -21.47 -0.25 18.34
CA VAL A 4 -20.49 0.71 17.82
C VAL A 4 -19.25 -0.10 17.54
N CYS A 5 -19.24 -0.73 16.37
CA CYS A 5 -18.07 -1.40 15.89
C CYS A 5 -17.10 -0.27 15.53
N HIS A 6 -16.12 -0.02 16.41
CA HIS A 6 -14.91 0.70 16.01
C HIS A 6 -14.17 -0.19 14.99
N VAL A 7 -14.71 -0.28 13.78
CA VAL A 7 -13.99 -0.76 12.60
C VAL A 7 -13.08 0.39 12.17
N GLY A 8 -12.19 0.80 13.07
CA GLY A 8 -11.26 1.89 12.86
C GLY A 8 -10.08 1.52 11.96
N VAL A 9 -10.11 0.34 11.32
CA VAL A 9 -8.92 -0.23 10.68
C VAL A 9 -9.19 -0.83 9.28
N SER A 10 -10.32 -1.50 8.99
CA SER A 10 -10.36 -2.35 7.78
C SER A 10 -10.62 -1.63 6.43
N ALA A 11 -11.46 -0.61 6.37
CA ALA A 11 -11.74 0.12 5.12
C ALA A 11 -10.67 1.18 4.83
N TYR A 12 -10.05 1.71 5.90
CA TYR A 12 -8.99 2.71 5.84
C TYR A 12 -7.64 2.08 5.48
N ASP A 13 -7.25 0.98 6.13
CA ASP A 13 -6.01 0.25 5.80
C ASP A 13 -5.99 -0.26 4.37
N ALA A 14 -7.17 -0.52 3.82
CA ALA A 14 -7.37 -1.01 2.47
C ALA A 14 -6.96 0.02 1.39
N ALA A 15 -7.20 1.31 1.62
CA ALA A 15 -6.89 2.37 0.67
C ALA A 15 -5.43 2.87 0.74
N VAL A 16 -4.59 2.30 1.63
CA VAL A 16 -3.27 2.85 2.00
C VAL A 16 -2.11 1.87 1.70
N ARG A 17 -2.41 0.69 1.15
CA ARG A 17 -1.43 -0.38 0.87
C ARG A 17 -1.01 -0.40 -0.60
N ARG A 18 0.12 -1.04 -0.92
CA ARG A 18 0.47 -1.48 -2.30
C ARG A 18 -0.69 -2.18 -3.02
N ASP A 19 -1.61 -2.69 -2.24
CA ASP A 19 -2.82 -3.37 -2.68
C ASP A 19 -3.83 -2.45 -3.36
N GLU A 20 -3.65 -1.12 -3.47
CA GLU A 20 -4.56 -0.22 -4.21
C GLU A 20 -4.96 -0.80 -5.59
N LEU A 21 -4.02 -1.48 -6.27
CA LEU A 21 -4.26 -2.09 -7.59
C LEU A 21 -5.11 -3.33 -7.47
N ALA A 22 -4.82 -4.16 -6.47
CA ALA A 22 -5.62 -5.32 -6.14
C ALA A 22 -7.03 -4.90 -5.71
N MET A 23 -7.16 -3.82 -4.93
CA MET A 23 -8.40 -3.22 -4.45
C MET A 23 -9.24 -2.72 -5.61
N ALA A 24 -8.67 -1.90 -6.49
CA ALA A 24 -9.36 -1.39 -7.67
C ALA A 24 -9.78 -2.52 -8.61
N LYS A 25 -8.90 -3.52 -8.85
CA LYS A 25 -9.24 -4.72 -9.64
C LYS A 25 -10.39 -5.50 -9.02
N ARG A 26 -10.36 -5.72 -7.70
CA ARG A 26 -11.43 -6.40 -6.96
C ARG A 26 -12.74 -5.62 -7.02
N GLY A 27 -12.70 -4.30 -6.85
CA GLY A 27 -13.86 -3.43 -6.99
C GLY A 27 -14.47 -3.52 -8.39
N ALA A 28 -13.65 -3.44 -9.44
CA ALA A 28 -14.10 -3.61 -10.82
C ALA A 28 -14.71 -4.99 -11.08
N ASN A 29 -14.15 -6.06 -10.49
CA ASN A 29 -14.71 -7.41 -10.58
C ASN A 29 -16.08 -7.52 -9.89
N LEU A 30 -16.23 -6.96 -8.68
CA LEU A 30 -17.50 -6.93 -7.95
C LEU A 30 -18.61 -6.24 -8.76
N LEU A 31 -18.29 -5.12 -9.41
CA LEU A 31 -19.23 -4.40 -10.28
C LEU A 31 -19.58 -5.20 -11.55
N LEU A 32 -18.59 -5.83 -12.19
CA LEU A 32 -18.82 -6.69 -13.35
C LEU A 32 -19.63 -7.94 -13.00
N GLY A 33 -19.44 -8.50 -11.81
CA GLY A 33 -20.21 -9.63 -11.31
C GLY A 33 -21.67 -9.25 -11.08
N HIS A 34 -21.93 -8.08 -10.48
CA HIS A 34 -23.27 -7.52 -10.33
C HIS A 34 -24.00 -7.44 -11.69
N LEU A 35 -23.38 -6.80 -12.69
CA LEU A 35 -23.99 -6.65 -14.01
C LEU A 35 -24.20 -7.97 -14.77
N LYS A 36 -23.45 -9.02 -14.44
CA LYS A 36 -23.57 -10.34 -15.05
C LYS A 36 -24.46 -11.29 -14.24
N GLY A 37 -24.88 -10.92 -13.03
CA GLY A 37 -25.53 -11.82 -12.08
C GLY A 37 -24.64 -13.01 -11.69
N SER A 38 -23.32 -12.81 -11.57
CA SER A 38 -22.39 -13.86 -11.12
C SER A 38 -22.25 -13.87 -9.59
N ALA A 39 -21.67 -14.93 -9.04
CA ALA A 39 -21.41 -15.05 -7.60
C ALA A 39 -20.34 -14.07 -7.08
N ASP A 40 -19.58 -13.42 -7.97
CA ASP A 40 -18.55 -12.44 -7.61
C ASP A 40 -19.15 -11.02 -7.59
N SER A 41 -20.23 -10.85 -6.82
CA SER A 41 -20.94 -9.58 -6.63
C SER A 41 -21.33 -9.41 -5.15
N ILE A 42 -21.62 -8.17 -4.74
CA ILE A 42 -22.15 -7.93 -3.40
C ILE A 42 -23.64 -8.29 -3.25
N ASP A 43 -24.34 -8.65 -4.34
CA ASP A 43 -25.78 -8.96 -4.30
C ASP A 43 -26.06 -10.15 -3.38
N THR A 44 -25.19 -11.16 -3.43
CA THR A 44 -25.30 -12.34 -2.55
C THR A 44 -25.14 -11.94 -1.09
N ALA A 45 -24.20 -11.04 -0.79
CA ALA A 45 -24.00 -10.53 0.56
C ALA A 45 -25.22 -9.71 1.03
N MET A 46 -25.81 -8.89 0.16
CA MET A 46 -27.02 -8.12 0.45
C MET A 46 -28.23 -9.03 0.73
N VAL A 47 -28.46 -10.03 -0.12
CA VAL A 47 -29.57 -10.99 0.02
C VAL A 47 -29.43 -11.78 1.32
N ASN A 48 -28.21 -12.20 1.67
CA ASN A 48 -27.93 -12.98 2.87
C ASN A 48 -27.74 -12.11 4.13
N GLN A 49 -27.75 -10.78 4.00
CA GLN A 49 -27.40 -9.84 5.07
C GLN A 49 -26.01 -10.11 5.68
N ASP A 50 -25.07 -10.56 4.84
CA ASP A 50 -23.69 -10.85 5.22
C ASP A 50 -22.91 -9.53 5.38
N THR A 51 -22.91 -9.02 6.61
CA THR A 51 -22.28 -7.75 6.95
C THR A 51 -20.76 -7.81 6.81
N ASP A 52 -20.14 -8.96 7.10
CA ASP A 52 -18.69 -9.12 7.02
C ASP A 52 -18.21 -9.08 5.56
N ALA A 53 -18.94 -9.73 4.65
CA ALA A 53 -18.66 -9.65 3.23
C ALA A 53 -18.76 -8.21 2.70
N LEU A 54 -19.75 -7.43 3.17
CA LEU A 54 -19.89 -6.01 2.80
C LEU A 54 -18.73 -5.16 3.36
N ILE A 55 -18.33 -5.39 4.61
CA ILE A 55 -17.17 -4.72 5.22
C ILE A 55 -15.88 -5.02 4.43
N ILE A 56 -15.68 -6.27 4.01
CA ILE A 56 -14.52 -6.67 3.21
C ILE A 56 -14.56 -6.01 1.81
N ALA A 57 -15.75 -5.80 1.25
CA ALA A 57 -15.94 -5.17 -0.06
C ALA A 57 -15.81 -3.65 -0.05
N SER A 58 -15.90 -2.99 1.11
CA SER A 58 -15.99 -1.53 1.20
C SER A 58 -14.76 -0.81 0.64
N GLY A 59 -13.55 -1.25 0.99
CA GLY A 59 -12.30 -0.69 0.46
C GLY A 59 -12.22 -0.79 -1.08
N PRO A 60 -12.30 -2.00 -1.65
CA PRO A 60 -12.34 -2.21 -3.10
C PRO A 60 -13.38 -1.35 -3.84
N LEU A 61 -14.58 -1.22 -3.28
CA LEU A 61 -15.68 -0.45 -3.89
C LEU A 61 -15.43 1.06 -3.81
N VAL A 62 -14.93 1.58 -2.68
CA VAL A 62 -14.56 3.00 -2.57
C VAL A 62 -13.46 3.36 -3.57
N THR A 63 -12.44 2.50 -3.72
CA THR A 63 -11.34 2.72 -4.67
C THR A 63 -11.85 2.83 -6.10
N VAL A 64 -12.66 1.87 -6.56
CA VAL A 64 -13.18 1.90 -7.94
C VAL A 64 -14.23 3.01 -8.14
N ALA A 65 -15.00 3.35 -7.10
CA ALA A 65 -15.94 4.48 -7.14
C ALA A 65 -15.20 5.80 -7.34
N ALA A 66 -14.12 6.06 -6.60
CA ALA A 66 -13.32 7.27 -6.77
C ALA A 66 -12.77 7.41 -8.20
N ILE A 67 -12.27 6.31 -8.79
CA ILE A 67 -11.82 6.27 -10.20
C ILE A 67 -12.96 6.65 -11.14
N LEU A 68 -14.12 5.98 -11.04
CA LEU A 68 -15.25 6.19 -11.95
C LEU A 68 -15.89 7.57 -11.79
N VAL A 69 -16.00 8.08 -10.57
CA VAL A 69 -16.50 9.43 -10.29
C VAL A 69 -15.59 10.48 -10.94
N ARG A 70 -14.27 10.31 -10.83
CA ARG A 70 -13.30 11.18 -11.49
C ARG A 70 -13.40 11.11 -13.03
N MET A 71 -13.45 9.90 -13.59
CA MET A 71 -13.65 9.70 -15.03
C MET A 71 -14.95 10.35 -15.53
N PHE A 72 -16.04 10.25 -14.76
CA PHE A 72 -17.32 10.88 -15.10
C PHE A 72 -17.22 12.40 -15.04
N ARG A 73 -16.62 12.97 -13.98
CA ARG A 73 -16.35 14.40 -13.86
C ARG A 73 -15.61 14.93 -15.10
N ASP A 74 -14.54 14.25 -15.51
CA ASP A 74 -13.70 14.66 -16.63
C ASP A 74 -14.45 14.53 -17.97
N ALA A 75 -15.18 13.43 -18.18
CA ALA A 75 -15.98 13.23 -19.39
C ALA A 75 -17.16 14.23 -19.52
N ALA A 76 -17.71 14.68 -18.39
CA ALA A 76 -18.83 15.60 -18.35
C ALA A 76 -18.42 17.08 -18.29
N ASP A 77 -17.13 17.39 -18.14
CA ASP A 77 -16.59 18.74 -17.91
C ASP A 77 -17.29 19.44 -16.73
N LYS A 78 -17.38 18.75 -15.59
CA LYS A 78 -18.09 19.21 -14.38
C LYS A 78 -17.15 19.40 -13.19
N THR A 79 -17.64 20.10 -12.16
CA THR A 79 -16.99 20.07 -10.84
C THR A 79 -17.23 18.73 -10.15
N LEU A 80 -16.39 18.37 -9.18
CA LEU A 80 -16.59 17.14 -8.40
C LEU A 80 -17.89 17.17 -7.58
N GLU A 81 -18.30 18.33 -7.09
CA GLU A 81 -19.56 18.54 -6.37
C GLU A 81 -20.77 18.31 -7.29
N ASP A 82 -20.77 18.90 -8.48
CA ASP A 82 -21.84 18.68 -9.46
C ASP A 82 -21.93 17.22 -9.91
N THR A 83 -20.77 16.56 -10.02
CA THR A 83 -20.69 15.13 -10.35
C THR A 83 -21.35 14.29 -9.26
N LEU A 84 -20.98 14.47 -7.99
CA LEU A 84 -21.55 13.70 -6.88
C LEU A 84 -23.06 13.97 -6.72
N LEU A 85 -23.49 15.22 -6.86
CA LEU A 85 -24.92 15.58 -6.84
C LEU A 85 -25.71 14.88 -7.96
N ALA A 86 -25.14 14.75 -9.15
CA ALA A 86 -25.79 14.01 -10.25
C ALA A 86 -25.96 12.52 -9.92
N LEU A 87 -25.05 11.93 -9.14
CA LEU A 87 -25.10 10.53 -8.74
C LEU A 87 -26.17 10.23 -7.68
N HIS A 88 -26.73 11.24 -7.02
CA HIS A 88 -27.85 11.05 -6.09
C HIS A 88 -29.07 10.41 -6.75
N ALA A 89 -29.26 10.63 -8.05
CA ALA A 89 -30.34 10.03 -8.82
C ALA A 89 -30.27 8.49 -8.91
N TYR A 90 -29.12 7.91 -8.59
CA TYR A 90 -28.88 6.46 -8.57
C TYR A 90 -29.03 5.84 -7.18
N LEU A 91 -29.10 6.65 -6.13
CA LEU A 91 -29.18 6.15 -4.76
C LEU A 91 -30.61 5.82 -4.36
N ASN A 92 -30.79 4.69 -3.68
CA ASN A 92 -32.00 4.43 -2.92
C ASN A 92 -31.87 5.02 -1.51
N LEU A 93 -32.36 6.25 -1.33
CA LEU A 93 -32.33 6.98 -0.06
C LEU A 93 -33.19 6.34 1.04
N GLU A 94 -34.05 5.35 0.73
CA GLU A 94 -34.75 4.56 1.76
C GLU A 94 -33.83 3.53 2.43
N ILE A 95 -32.76 3.13 1.74
CA ILE A 95 -31.77 2.14 2.20
C ILE A 95 -30.52 2.84 2.73
N VAL A 96 -30.14 3.97 2.15
CA VAL A 96 -28.92 4.72 2.46
C VAL A 96 -29.25 5.89 3.41
N PRO A 97 -28.77 5.87 4.67
CA PRO A 97 -28.90 7.01 5.57
C PRO A 97 -28.18 8.26 5.02
N VAL A 98 -28.82 9.43 5.09
CA VAL A 98 -28.30 10.70 4.56
C VAL A 98 -26.95 11.06 5.20
N ASP A 99 -26.78 10.81 6.50
CA ASP A 99 -25.54 11.05 7.22
C ASP A 99 -24.38 10.18 6.70
N GLN A 100 -24.66 8.95 6.24
CA GLN A 100 -23.64 8.09 5.64
C GLN A 100 -23.28 8.54 4.23
N LEU A 101 -24.25 9.05 3.47
CA LEU A 101 -24.02 9.61 2.14
C LEU A 101 -23.01 10.75 2.19
N GLU A 102 -23.25 11.76 3.04
CA GLU A 102 -22.36 12.92 3.18
C GLU A 102 -20.92 12.51 3.55
N GLN A 103 -20.76 11.48 4.40
CA GLN A 103 -19.44 10.98 4.78
C GLN A 103 -18.73 10.25 3.63
N VAL A 104 -19.46 9.48 2.82
CA VAL A 104 -18.89 8.81 1.64
C VAL A 104 -18.54 9.81 0.55
N GLU A 105 -19.35 10.85 0.35
CA GLU A 105 -19.02 11.95 -0.55
C GLU A 105 -17.75 12.65 -0.12
N ARG A 106 -17.65 13.01 1.17
CA ARG A 106 -16.44 13.58 1.74
C ARG A 106 -15.24 12.65 1.55
N LEU A 107 -15.40 11.34 1.74
CA LEU A 107 -14.34 10.35 1.51
C LEU A 107 -13.87 10.38 0.06
N VAL A 108 -14.79 10.22 -0.90
CA VAL A 108 -14.49 10.19 -2.33
C VAL A 108 -13.87 11.52 -2.78
N THR A 109 -14.42 12.65 -2.35
CA THR A 109 -13.84 13.98 -2.62
C THR A 109 -12.43 14.09 -2.08
N THR A 110 -12.19 13.65 -0.85
CA THR A 110 -10.87 13.75 -0.23
C THR A 110 -9.87 12.81 -0.90
N ILE A 111 -10.27 11.60 -1.26
CA ILE A 111 -9.43 10.67 -2.03
C ILE A 111 -9.06 11.29 -3.38
N ILE A 112 -10.03 11.81 -4.15
CA ILE A 112 -9.76 12.39 -5.47
C ILE A 112 -8.90 13.66 -5.37
N SER A 113 -9.11 14.49 -4.36
CA SER A 113 -8.40 15.78 -4.24
C SER A 113 -7.07 15.71 -3.47
N GLN A 114 -6.98 14.91 -2.44
CA GLN A 114 -5.83 14.89 -1.52
C GLN A 114 -5.07 13.56 -1.55
N GLY A 115 -5.64 12.51 -2.15
CA GLY A 115 -5.13 11.15 -2.11
C GLY A 115 -5.41 10.44 -0.78
N PHE A 116 -5.39 11.18 0.33
CA PHE A 116 -5.59 10.63 1.67
C PHE A 116 -6.62 11.42 2.47
N CYS A 117 -7.42 10.67 3.24
CA CYS A 117 -8.43 11.21 4.13
C CYS A 117 -8.02 10.98 5.60
N GLU A 118 -8.51 11.84 6.49
CA GLU A 118 -8.54 11.53 7.92
C GLU A 118 -9.47 10.32 8.14
N PRO A 119 -9.25 9.49 9.18
CA PRO A 119 -10.17 8.43 9.52
C PRO A 119 -11.59 8.98 9.71
N ILE A 120 -12.55 8.45 8.96
CA ILE A 120 -13.96 8.80 9.11
C ILE A 120 -14.70 7.70 9.87
N SER A 121 -15.57 8.10 10.80
CA SER A 121 -16.37 7.16 11.58
C SER A 121 -17.66 6.81 10.82
N VAL A 122 -17.58 5.79 9.96
CA VAL A 122 -18.69 5.35 9.10
C VAL A 122 -18.96 3.86 9.25
N ASN A 123 -20.20 3.45 8.99
CA ASN A 123 -20.55 2.04 8.87
C ASN A 123 -19.96 1.50 7.56
N ALA A 124 -18.95 0.64 7.63
CA ALA A 124 -18.27 0.11 6.45
C ALA A 124 -19.18 -0.66 5.48
N ALA A 125 -20.21 -1.35 5.97
CA ALA A 125 -21.20 -1.99 5.10
C ALA A 125 -22.05 -0.94 4.35
N GLY A 126 -22.45 0.13 5.02
CA GLY A 126 -23.14 1.26 4.38
C GLY A 126 -22.25 1.96 3.33
N VAL A 127 -20.97 2.15 3.64
CA VAL A 127 -19.97 2.66 2.69
C VAL A 127 -19.88 1.79 1.43
N ALA A 128 -19.85 0.47 1.59
CA ALA A 128 -19.80 -0.46 0.46
C ALA A 128 -21.02 -0.26 -0.47
N LEU A 129 -22.22 -0.14 0.10
CA LEU A 129 -23.45 0.08 -0.67
C LEU A 129 -23.44 1.42 -1.41
N ILE A 130 -23.10 2.52 -0.74
CA ILE A 130 -23.05 3.85 -1.36
C ILE A 130 -21.98 3.89 -2.47
N ALA A 131 -20.79 3.37 -2.19
CA ALA A 131 -19.71 3.33 -3.17
C ALA A 131 -20.07 2.46 -4.39
N HIS A 132 -20.77 1.34 -4.18
CA HIS A 132 -21.29 0.52 -5.26
C HIS A 132 -22.24 1.30 -6.18
N GLU A 133 -23.23 2.00 -5.61
CA GLU A 133 -24.19 2.80 -6.37
C GLU A 133 -23.53 4.00 -7.07
N PHE A 134 -22.60 4.69 -6.41
CA PHE A 134 -21.80 5.74 -7.03
C PHE A 134 -21.00 5.23 -8.22
N ALA A 135 -20.34 4.08 -8.09
CA ALA A 135 -19.58 3.48 -9.16
C ALA A 135 -20.48 3.10 -10.36
N LEU A 136 -21.63 2.45 -10.11
CA LEU A 136 -22.58 2.10 -11.17
C LEU A 136 -23.23 3.33 -11.82
N GLY A 137 -23.58 4.34 -11.02
CA GLY A 137 -24.12 5.60 -11.50
C GLY A 137 -23.13 6.34 -12.40
N ALA A 138 -21.87 6.48 -11.96
CA ALA A 138 -20.83 7.12 -12.74
C ALA A 138 -20.53 6.36 -14.03
N ALA A 139 -20.42 5.04 -13.98
CA ALA A 139 -20.24 4.21 -15.17
C ALA A 139 -21.44 4.31 -16.14
N SER A 140 -22.66 4.46 -15.61
CA SER A 140 -23.88 4.66 -16.41
C SER A 140 -23.92 6.02 -17.08
N GLU A 141 -23.48 7.09 -16.40
CA GLU A 141 -23.38 8.42 -17.01
C GLU A 141 -22.29 8.48 -18.08
N ILE A 142 -21.11 7.89 -17.84
CA ILE A 142 -20.07 7.73 -18.87
C ILE A 142 -20.61 6.96 -20.08
N SER A 143 -21.35 5.87 -19.84
CA SER A 143 -22.00 5.07 -20.88
C SER A 143 -22.95 5.92 -21.74
N LYS A 144 -23.73 6.82 -21.14
CA LYS A 144 -24.63 7.75 -21.87
C LYS A 144 -23.84 8.79 -22.68
N LEU A 145 -22.79 9.37 -22.11
CA LEU A 145 -21.96 10.39 -22.78
C LEU A 145 -21.23 9.82 -24.00
N ASP A 146 -20.69 8.61 -23.89
CA ASP A 146 -19.87 8.00 -24.95
C ASP A 146 -20.67 7.11 -25.93
N GLY A 147 -21.94 6.84 -25.64
CA GLY A 147 -22.77 5.90 -26.40
C GLY A 147 -22.32 4.42 -26.31
N ARG A 148 -21.49 4.08 -25.32
CA ARG A 148 -21.00 2.71 -25.08
C ARG A 148 -21.94 1.97 -24.12
N HIS A 149 -22.01 0.65 -24.18
CA HIS A 149 -22.74 -0.14 -23.19
C HIS A 149 -22.04 -0.11 -21.82
N LEU A 150 -22.79 -0.10 -20.72
CA LEU A 150 -22.27 -0.06 -19.33
C LEU A 150 -21.18 -1.12 -19.07
N ASN A 151 -21.43 -2.39 -19.40
CA ASN A 151 -20.44 -3.48 -19.28
C ASN A 151 -19.10 -3.17 -19.99
N LYS A 152 -19.12 -2.41 -21.10
CA LYS A 152 -17.91 -2.05 -21.83
C LYS A 152 -17.11 -1.00 -21.07
N VAL A 153 -17.77 -0.01 -20.44
CA VAL A 153 -17.10 0.99 -19.59
C VAL A 153 -16.32 0.31 -18.47
N LEU A 154 -16.96 -0.60 -17.71
CA LEU A 154 -16.29 -1.30 -16.61
C LEU A 154 -15.22 -2.30 -17.08
N ALA A 155 -15.43 -2.96 -18.22
CA ALA A 155 -14.41 -3.82 -18.82
C ALA A 155 -13.17 -3.00 -19.23
N ASP A 156 -13.36 -1.78 -19.74
CA ASP A 156 -12.27 -0.88 -20.10
C ASP A 156 -11.50 -0.40 -18.85
N VAL A 157 -12.21 -0.07 -17.76
CA VAL A 157 -11.56 0.21 -16.46
C VAL A 157 -10.71 -0.98 -16.01
N HIS A 158 -11.23 -2.21 -16.10
CA HIS A 158 -10.46 -3.40 -15.73
C HIS A 158 -9.19 -3.58 -16.59
N VAL A 159 -9.28 -3.32 -17.91
CA VAL A 159 -8.12 -3.34 -18.81
C VAL A 159 -7.13 -2.23 -18.48
N GLN A 160 -7.61 -1.01 -18.22
CA GLN A 160 -6.77 0.13 -17.85
C GLN A 160 -6.10 -0.08 -16.50
N LEU A 161 -6.75 -0.70 -15.52
CA LEU A 161 -6.13 -1.12 -14.25
C LEU A 161 -5.02 -2.13 -14.48
N LYS A 162 -5.25 -3.12 -15.36
CA LYS A 162 -4.20 -4.10 -15.73
C LYS A 162 -2.99 -3.42 -16.38
N ASN A 163 -3.24 -2.43 -17.24
CA ASN A 163 -2.20 -1.70 -17.96
C ASN A 163 -1.66 -0.49 -17.19
N GLN A 164 -2.24 -0.15 -16.03
CA GLN A 164 -1.95 1.03 -15.22
C GLN A 164 -2.03 2.35 -16.02
N GLY A 165 -3.11 2.54 -16.77
CA GLY A 165 -3.33 3.77 -17.55
C GLY A 165 -3.60 5.03 -16.69
N ASP A 166 -3.48 6.20 -17.30
CA ASP A 166 -3.66 7.50 -16.62
C ASP A 166 -5.13 7.79 -16.25
N ASP A 167 -6.08 7.14 -16.92
CA ASP A 167 -7.51 7.32 -16.65
C ASP A 167 -7.94 6.66 -15.33
N VAL A 168 -7.24 5.60 -14.89
CA VAL A 168 -7.56 4.84 -13.66
C VAL A 168 -6.80 5.30 -12.43
N GLN A 169 -6.19 6.48 -12.52
CA GLN A 169 -5.58 7.13 -11.37
C GLN A 169 -6.69 7.57 -10.42
N ILE A 170 -6.45 7.52 -9.12
CA ILE A 170 -7.51 7.80 -8.14
C ILE A 170 -7.56 9.31 -7.85
N THR A 171 -6.40 9.96 -7.83
CA THR A 171 -6.22 11.34 -7.38
C THR A 171 -5.91 12.29 -8.54
N ASP A 172 -6.34 13.54 -8.42
CA ASP A 172 -5.93 14.62 -9.31
C ASP A 172 -4.48 15.01 -9.02
N ARG A 173 -3.61 14.97 -10.04
CA ARG A 173 -2.16 15.20 -9.87
C ARG A 173 -1.82 16.54 -9.22
N ALA A 174 -2.50 17.61 -9.63
CA ALA A 174 -2.26 18.95 -9.09
C ALA A 174 -2.66 19.05 -7.61
N SER A 175 -3.81 18.47 -7.28
CA SER A 175 -4.37 18.48 -5.93
C SER A 175 -3.57 17.56 -4.99
N ALA A 176 -3.14 16.38 -5.46
CA ALA A 176 -2.21 15.48 -4.77
C ALA A 176 -0.89 16.17 -4.43
N ARG A 177 -0.34 16.95 -5.38
CA ARG A 177 0.89 17.71 -5.16
C ARG A 177 0.71 18.79 -4.09
N ALA A 178 -0.38 19.55 -4.16
CA ALA A 178 -0.69 20.57 -3.16
C ALA A 178 -0.89 19.96 -1.75
N ALA A 179 -1.57 18.81 -1.66
CA ALA A 179 -1.71 18.06 -0.41
C ALA A 179 -0.35 17.56 0.10
N SER A 180 0.50 17.05 -0.79
CA SER A 180 1.85 16.61 -0.45
C SER A 180 2.69 17.74 0.15
N ASP A 181 2.69 18.93 -0.47
CA ASP A 181 3.40 20.10 0.07
C ASP A 181 2.88 20.46 1.48
N LYS A 182 1.55 20.50 1.66
CA LYS A 182 0.90 20.77 2.95
C LYS A 182 1.33 19.76 4.03
N TYR A 183 1.23 18.46 3.76
CA TYR A 183 1.56 17.41 4.74
C TYR A 183 3.07 17.29 4.98
N ALA A 184 3.89 17.64 3.99
CA ALA A 184 5.33 17.68 4.15
C ALA A 184 5.76 18.77 5.14
N GLU A 185 5.09 19.92 5.10
CA GLU A 185 5.36 21.08 5.96
C GLU A 185 4.84 20.93 7.39
N ASP A 186 3.78 20.13 7.58
CA ASP A 186 3.14 19.96 8.89
C ASP A 186 4.14 19.48 9.97
N PRO A 187 4.36 20.24 11.05
CA PRO A 187 5.35 19.89 12.08
C PRO A 187 5.00 18.63 12.86
N ILE A 188 3.71 18.33 13.07
CA ILE A 188 3.26 17.14 13.80
C ILE A 188 3.53 15.91 12.95
N MET A 189 3.15 15.95 11.67
CA MET A 189 3.39 14.84 10.73
C MET A 189 4.88 14.62 10.50
N ARG A 190 5.68 15.68 10.34
CA ARG A 190 7.15 15.57 10.24
C ARG A 190 7.76 14.85 11.44
N ASN A 191 7.35 15.23 12.65
CA ASN A 191 7.84 14.60 13.87
C ASN A 191 7.40 13.12 13.94
N ALA A 192 6.17 12.80 13.52
CA ALA A 192 5.69 11.42 13.45
C ALA A 192 6.54 10.57 12.48
N ARG A 193 6.81 11.07 11.26
CA ARG A 193 7.72 10.45 10.28
C ARG A 193 9.09 10.15 10.87
N GLN A 194 9.73 11.16 11.48
CA GLN A 194 11.07 11.00 12.03
C GLN A 194 11.10 10.01 13.20
N THR A 195 10.12 10.11 14.12
CA THR A 195 10.02 9.23 15.29
C THR A 195 9.80 7.79 14.87
N ALA A 196 8.87 7.55 13.93
CA ALA A 196 8.61 6.21 13.42
C ALA A 196 9.86 5.63 12.74
N ALA A 197 10.46 6.35 11.79
CA ALA A 197 11.66 5.90 11.09
C ALA A 197 12.82 5.58 12.05
N TYR A 198 13.00 6.37 13.11
CA TYR A 198 14.00 6.10 14.15
C TYR A 198 13.68 4.84 14.95
N ALA A 199 12.42 4.66 15.39
CA ALA A 199 11.99 3.48 16.14
C ALA A 199 12.18 2.18 15.33
N LEU A 200 11.92 2.21 14.01
CA LEU A 200 12.13 1.03 13.15
C LEU A 200 13.59 0.54 13.15
N VAL A 201 14.57 1.42 13.39
CA VAL A 201 15.97 1.03 13.55
C VAL A 201 16.12 0.05 14.73
N ASP A 202 15.54 0.36 15.88
CA ASP A 202 15.62 -0.48 17.08
C ASP A 202 14.96 -1.85 16.86
N TYR A 203 13.78 -1.88 16.23
CA TYR A 203 13.08 -3.13 15.97
C TYR A 203 13.86 -4.08 15.07
N TRP A 204 14.45 -3.56 13.99
CA TRP A 204 15.34 -4.36 13.12
C TRP A 204 16.59 -4.85 13.85
N HIS A 205 17.17 -4.01 14.73
CA HIS A 205 18.32 -4.42 15.53
C HIS A 205 17.98 -5.59 16.45
N ARG A 206 16.88 -5.47 17.22
CA ARG A 206 16.44 -6.50 18.15
C ARG A 206 16.07 -7.80 17.45
N ALA A 207 15.36 -7.72 16.31
CA ALA A 207 15.05 -8.89 15.50
C ALA A 207 16.33 -9.61 15.04
N ALA A 208 17.32 -8.86 14.54
CA ALA A 208 18.60 -9.43 14.13
C ALA A 208 19.32 -10.15 15.27
N VAL A 209 19.29 -9.58 16.49
CA VAL A 209 19.87 -10.20 17.69
C VAL A 209 19.15 -11.50 18.06
N VAL A 210 17.81 -11.49 18.09
CA VAL A 210 16.99 -12.67 18.39
C VAL A 210 17.28 -13.80 17.39
N LEU A 211 17.24 -13.49 16.09
CA LEU A 211 17.46 -14.46 15.02
C LEU A 211 18.89 -15.04 15.06
N HIS A 212 19.90 -14.20 15.29
CA HIS A 212 21.29 -14.65 15.40
C HIS A 212 21.55 -15.51 16.65
N LYS A 213 20.93 -15.16 17.78
CA LYS A 213 20.97 -15.99 18.99
C LYS A 213 20.34 -17.34 18.72
N ALA A 214 19.19 -17.37 18.04
CA ALA A 214 18.50 -18.61 17.67
C ALA A 214 19.38 -19.48 16.75
N SER A 215 20.02 -18.90 15.73
CA SER A 215 20.91 -19.64 14.82
C SER A 215 22.18 -20.19 15.50
N SER A 216 22.54 -19.63 16.66
CA SER A 216 23.71 -20.03 17.45
C SER A 216 23.44 -21.20 18.40
N VAL A 217 22.21 -21.72 18.46
CA VAL A 217 21.87 -22.87 19.31
C VAL A 217 22.59 -24.13 18.81
N ASN A 218 23.23 -24.86 19.74
CA ASN A 218 23.94 -26.10 19.42
C ASN A 218 22.95 -27.22 19.05
N GLY A 219 23.31 -28.01 18.02
CA GLY A 219 22.52 -29.19 17.62
C GLY A 219 21.37 -28.89 16.66
N LEU A 220 21.23 -27.64 16.18
CA LEU A 220 20.32 -27.33 15.09
C LEU A 220 20.66 -28.12 13.83
N GLN A 221 19.63 -28.51 13.09
CA GLN A 221 19.82 -29.01 11.72
C GLN A 221 20.48 -27.92 10.87
N ALA A 222 21.36 -28.31 9.94
CA ALA A 222 22.12 -27.36 9.12
C ALA A 222 21.19 -26.39 8.37
N GLU A 223 20.11 -26.90 7.76
CA GLU A 223 19.15 -26.08 7.03
C GLU A 223 18.38 -25.09 7.93
N CYS A 224 18.05 -25.51 9.16
CA CYS A 224 17.43 -24.63 10.15
C CYS A 224 18.37 -23.49 10.54
N LYS A 225 19.63 -23.83 10.83
CA LYS A 225 20.66 -22.84 11.16
C LYS A 225 20.86 -21.85 10.02
N ASP A 226 21.05 -22.35 8.80
CA ASP A 226 21.27 -21.52 7.62
C ASP A 226 20.07 -20.60 7.34
N SER A 227 18.85 -21.08 7.61
CA SER A 227 17.63 -20.27 7.45
C SER A 227 17.55 -19.15 8.49
N LEU A 228 17.84 -19.45 9.77
CA LEU A 228 17.88 -18.43 10.82
C LEU A 228 19.02 -17.42 10.59
N ASP A 229 20.20 -17.88 10.15
CA ASP A 229 21.32 -17.02 9.77
C ASP A 229 20.94 -16.12 8.58
N ALA A 230 20.21 -16.64 7.58
CA ALA A 230 19.72 -15.84 6.46
C ALA A 230 18.81 -14.70 6.93
N LEU A 231 17.82 -15.01 7.77
CA LEU A 231 16.92 -14.01 8.34
C LEU A 231 17.67 -12.98 9.18
N ALA A 232 18.62 -13.41 10.04
CA ALA A 232 19.44 -12.52 10.84
C ALA A 232 20.29 -11.56 9.98
N LEU A 233 20.91 -12.06 8.90
CA LEU A 233 21.71 -11.28 7.96
C LEU A 233 20.88 -10.23 7.22
N VAL A 234 19.66 -10.59 6.79
CA VAL A 234 18.79 -9.62 6.12
C VAL A 234 18.23 -8.60 7.12
N ALA A 235 17.92 -9.01 8.36
CA ALA A 235 17.47 -8.12 9.42
C ALA A 235 18.55 -7.10 9.83
N VAL A 236 19.82 -7.51 9.99
CA VAL A 236 20.93 -6.57 10.27
C VAL A 236 21.21 -5.64 9.09
N THR A 237 21.01 -6.12 7.86
CA THR A 237 21.13 -5.28 6.66
C THR A 237 20.01 -4.23 6.63
N ASN A 238 18.76 -4.61 6.90
CA ASN A 238 17.64 -3.67 7.05
C ASN A 238 17.91 -2.65 8.16
N ASN A 239 18.39 -3.08 9.33
CA ASN A 239 18.78 -2.18 10.42
C ASN A 239 19.79 -1.13 9.95
N ALA A 240 20.88 -1.56 9.30
CA ALA A 240 21.93 -0.65 8.83
C ALA A 240 21.42 0.33 7.76
N LEU A 241 20.58 -0.15 6.84
CA LEU A 241 19.99 0.68 5.77
C LEU A 241 19.01 1.70 6.35
N THR A 242 18.06 1.27 7.19
CA THR A 242 17.09 2.16 7.85
C THR A 242 17.79 3.20 8.74
N ALA A 243 18.81 2.79 9.49
CA ALA A 243 19.64 3.72 10.27
C ALA A 243 20.37 4.74 9.39
N GLY A 244 20.96 4.29 8.28
CA GLY A 244 21.64 5.15 7.32
C GLY A 244 20.70 6.14 6.65
N VAL A 245 19.50 5.70 6.24
CA VAL A 245 18.45 6.57 5.69
C VAL A 245 18.07 7.62 6.70
N TYR A 246 17.77 7.21 7.95
CA TYR A 246 17.39 8.13 9.01
C TYR A 246 18.46 9.18 9.27
N GLN A 247 19.72 8.77 9.42
CA GLN A 247 20.84 9.69 9.68
C GLN A 247 21.02 10.66 8.52
N LEU A 248 21.13 10.18 7.28
CA LEU A 248 21.35 11.03 6.12
C LEU A 248 20.20 12.03 5.92
N ALA A 249 18.95 11.56 5.99
CA ALA A 249 17.77 12.41 5.85
C ALA A 249 17.68 13.48 6.95
N SER A 250 18.00 13.10 8.20
CA SER A 250 17.99 14.04 9.34
C SER A 250 19.03 15.16 9.22
N TYR A 251 20.13 14.93 8.49
CA TYR A 251 21.12 15.95 8.14
C TYR A 251 20.87 16.63 6.80
N GLY A 252 19.71 16.42 6.17
CA GLY A 252 19.35 17.01 4.88
C GLY A 252 20.04 16.37 3.67
N ASN A 253 20.78 15.26 3.85
CA ASN A 253 21.44 14.52 2.78
C ASN A 253 20.46 13.55 2.10
N VAL A 254 19.43 14.10 1.45
CA VAL A 254 18.30 13.33 0.92
C VAL A 254 18.68 12.42 -0.26
N TYR A 255 19.55 12.88 -1.19
CA TYR A 255 19.99 12.05 -2.33
C TYR A 255 20.62 10.71 -1.92
N PRO A 256 21.68 10.69 -1.09
CA PRO A 256 22.26 9.42 -0.67
C PRO A 256 21.30 8.59 0.20
N ALA A 257 20.36 9.23 0.93
CA ALA A 257 19.32 8.49 1.65
C ALA A 257 18.41 7.71 0.68
N TRP A 258 18.02 8.28 -0.46
CA TRP A 258 17.25 7.57 -1.50
C TRP A 258 18.02 6.42 -2.15
N THR A 259 19.34 6.53 -2.30
CA THR A 259 20.17 5.40 -2.72
C THR A 259 20.07 4.22 -1.74
N LEU A 260 20.01 4.49 -0.44
CA LEU A 260 19.82 3.45 0.59
C LEU A 260 18.40 2.88 0.59
N ILE A 261 17.36 3.70 0.32
CA ILE A 261 15.99 3.20 0.14
C ILE A 261 15.93 2.16 -0.97
N ARG A 262 16.61 2.38 -2.10
CA ARG A 262 16.69 1.35 -3.15
C ARG A 262 17.28 0.03 -2.63
N GLN A 263 18.29 0.08 -1.78
CA GLN A 263 18.84 -1.15 -1.18
C GLN A 263 17.85 -1.79 -0.20
N LEU A 264 17.08 -0.98 0.53
CA LEU A 264 16.02 -1.46 1.42
C LEU A 264 14.95 -2.24 0.64
N VAL A 265 14.53 -1.69 -0.50
CA VAL A 265 13.65 -2.35 -1.48
C VAL A 265 14.20 -3.71 -1.91
N GLU A 266 15.51 -3.81 -2.20
CA GLU A 266 16.14 -5.10 -2.56
C GLU A 266 16.12 -6.12 -1.42
N THR A 267 16.31 -5.67 -0.16
CA THR A 267 16.20 -6.56 1.01
C THR A 267 14.76 -7.03 1.25
N GLU A 268 13.79 -6.16 0.99
CA GLU A 268 12.37 -6.46 1.08
C GLU A 268 11.99 -7.62 0.16
N PHE A 269 12.52 -7.64 -1.07
CA PHE A 269 12.28 -8.73 -2.02
C PHE A 269 12.87 -10.07 -1.59
N ILE A 270 14.05 -10.04 -0.98
CA ILE A 270 14.68 -11.25 -0.46
C ILE A 270 13.77 -11.86 0.62
N LEU A 271 13.27 -11.03 1.54
CA LEU A 271 12.33 -11.47 2.57
C LEU A 271 11.01 -11.95 2.00
N TRP A 272 10.47 -11.28 0.97
CA TRP A 272 9.26 -11.76 0.30
C TRP A 272 9.44 -13.17 -0.24
N ARG A 273 10.58 -13.44 -0.86
CA ARG A 273 10.88 -14.78 -1.40
C ARG A 273 11.07 -15.82 -0.30
N PHE A 274 11.62 -15.43 0.85
CA PHE A 274 11.72 -16.30 2.02
C PHE A 274 10.35 -16.65 2.60
N MET A 275 9.45 -15.67 2.64
CA MET A 275 8.06 -15.89 3.04
C MET A 275 7.33 -16.82 2.05
N ALA A 276 7.51 -16.62 0.74
CA ALA A 276 6.83 -17.41 -0.29
C ALA A 276 7.32 -18.86 -0.34
N ASP A 277 8.61 -19.11 -0.11
CA ASP A 277 9.20 -20.45 -0.06
C ASP A 277 10.35 -20.48 0.95
N ALA A 278 10.11 -21.13 2.10
CA ALA A 278 11.08 -21.20 3.18
C ALA A 278 12.42 -21.86 2.77
N SER A 279 12.39 -22.79 1.81
CA SER A 279 13.62 -23.44 1.31
C SER A 279 14.58 -22.47 0.61
N GLN A 280 14.11 -21.27 0.25
CA GLN A 280 14.92 -20.23 -0.38
C GLN A 280 15.89 -19.58 0.62
N MET A 281 15.62 -19.62 1.92
CA MET A 281 16.48 -19.04 2.95
C MET A 281 17.87 -19.69 2.98
N ALA A 282 17.93 -21.02 3.19
CA ALA A 282 19.18 -21.76 3.19
C ALA A 282 19.89 -21.70 1.82
N LYS A 283 19.13 -21.72 0.70
CA LYS A 283 19.68 -21.56 -0.65
C LYS A 283 20.34 -20.20 -0.85
N TRP A 284 19.75 -19.13 -0.30
CA TRP A 284 20.34 -17.79 -0.35
C TRP A 284 21.62 -17.72 0.47
N ALA A 285 21.58 -18.18 1.72
CA ALA A 285 22.72 -18.16 2.63
C ALA A 285 23.95 -18.88 2.04
N ASN A 286 23.71 -20.04 1.42
CA ASN A 286 24.75 -20.88 0.83
C ASN A 286 25.10 -20.54 -0.62
N SER A 287 24.46 -19.53 -1.21
CA SER A 287 24.69 -19.17 -2.61
C SER A 287 26.12 -18.68 -2.85
N THR A 288 26.64 -18.97 -4.03
CA THR A 288 27.87 -18.36 -4.56
C THR A 288 27.59 -16.96 -5.12
N PRO A 289 28.62 -16.11 -5.32
CA PRO A 289 28.44 -14.83 -6.01
C PRO A 289 27.85 -14.93 -7.44
N GLY A 290 28.06 -16.06 -8.12
CA GLY A 290 27.46 -16.34 -9.43
C GLY A 290 25.95 -16.58 -9.31
N GLU A 291 25.55 -17.45 -8.40
CA GLU A 291 24.15 -17.77 -8.13
C GLU A 291 23.37 -16.55 -7.63
N ARG A 292 23.96 -15.70 -6.76
CA ARG A 292 23.36 -14.41 -6.37
C ARG A 292 23.00 -13.54 -7.56
N ARG A 293 23.96 -13.32 -8.47
CA ARG A 293 23.74 -12.49 -9.67
C ARG A 293 22.69 -13.07 -10.62
N GLN A 294 22.56 -14.39 -10.68
CA GLN A 294 21.64 -15.05 -11.60
C GLN A 294 20.22 -15.17 -11.04
N ASN A 295 20.11 -15.55 -9.76
CA ASN A 295 18.86 -16.00 -9.13
C ASN A 295 18.23 -14.94 -8.23
N TRP A 296 18.99 -13.96 -7.75
CA TRP A 296 18.56 -13.02 -6.71
C TRP A 296 18.57 -11.57 -7.18
N LYS A 297 18.54 -11.35 -8.49
CA LYS A 297 18.39 -10.01 -9.08
C LYS A 297 16.93 -9.56 -9.04
N PRO A 298 16.64 -8.28 -8.84
CA PRO A 298 15.27 -7.76 -8.78
C PRO A 298 14.41 -8.16 -10.00
N SER A 299 14.99 -8.18 -11.21
CA SER A 299 14.27 -8.58 -12.43
C SER A 299 13.80 -10.03 -12.48
N LYS A 300 14.36 -10.93 -11.66
CA LYS A 300 13.83 -12.30 -11.52
C LYS A 300 12.60 -12.34 -10.63
N ILE A 301 12.47 -11.38 -9.73
CA ILE A 301 11.43 -11.32 -8.72
C ILE A 301 10.18 -10.66 -9.32
N TYR A 302 10.31 -9.53 -10.03
CA TYR A 302 9.15 -8.88 -10.69
C TYR A 302 8.52 -9.68 -11.83
N ARG A 303 9.23 -10.69 -12.33
CA ARG A 303 8.76 -11.56 -13.42
C ARG A 303 8.19 -12.87 -12.89
N ASP A 304 8.15 -13.04 -11.57
CA ASP A 304 7.48 -14.16 -10.95
C ASP A 304 5.96 -13.93 -11.06
N ASP A 305 5.19 -14.91 -11.51
CA ASP A 305 3.76 -14.68 -11.79
C ASP A 305 2.95 -14.42 -10.50
N ASP A 306 3.50 -14.81 -9.34
CA ASP A 306 2.86 -14.71 -8.03
C ASP A 306 3.38 -13.52 -7.19
N ASN A 307 4.10 -12.56 -7.79
CA ASN A 307 4.65 -11.42 -7.05
C ASN A 307 3.73 -10.19 -6.99
N ASP A 308 3.73 -9.52 -5.84
CA ASP A 308 2.98 -8.28 -5.60
C ASP A 308 3.76 -7.01 -6.01
N TYR A 309 4.96 -7.16 -6.56
CA TYR A 309 5.87 -6.06 -6.86
C TYR A 309 5.76 -5.58 -8.30
N ARG A 310 5.54 -4.27 -8.46
CA ARG A 310 5.55 -3.66 -9.78
C ARG A 310 6.99 -3.34 -10.17
N GLN A 311 7.40 -3.77 -11.36
CA GLN A 311 8.68 -3.35 -11.95
C GLN A 311 8.85 -1.82 -11.95
N LYS A 312 7.74 -1.10 -12.13
CA LYS A 312 7.68 0.37 -12.14
C LYS A 312 8.09 0.99 -10.81
N ASP A 313 7.67 0.41 -9.68
CA ASP A 313 8.01 0.92 -8.35
C ASP A 313 9.53 0.89 -8.14
N TYR A 314 10.18 -0.20 -8.54
CA TYR A 314 11.64 -0.29 -8.48
C TYR A 314 12.34 0.66 -9.45
N TRP A 315 11.82 0.79 -10.68
CA TRP A 315 12.37 1.75 -11.63
C TRP A 315 12.32 3.18 -11.08
N GLN A 316 11.24 3.56 -10.41
CA GLN A 316 11.11 4.88 -9.78
C GLN A 316 12.17 5.11 -8.70
N HIS A 317 12.49 4.11 -7.86
CA HIS A 317 13.59 4.21 -6.91
C HIS A 317 14.96 4.35 -7.60
N CYS A 318 15.12 3.70 -8.76
CA CYS A 318 16.31 3.87 -9.59
C CYS A 318 16.40 5.29 -10.15
N GLU A 319 15.28 5.84 -10.63
CA GLU A 319 15.18 7.19 -11.18
C GLU A 319 15.42 8.25 -10.11
N LEU A 320 14.88 8.10 -8.89
CA LEU A 320 14.96 9.12 -7.83
C LEU A 320 16.31 9.18 -7.10
N GLY A 321 16.97 8.03 -6.87
CA GLY A 321 18.24 8.02 -6.13
C GLY A 321 19.18 6.84 -6.43
N GLY A 322 18.78 5.92 -7.30
CA GLY A 322 19.66 4.82 -7.73
C GLY A 322 20.64 5.20 -8.84
N HIS A 323 20.31 6.23 -9.63
CA HIS A 323 21.12 6.73 -10.74
C HIS A 323 21.15 8.27 -10.74
N PRO A 324 22.19 8.88 -11.32
CA PRO A 324 22.21 10.33 -11.54
C PRO A 324 21.27 10.67 -12.70
N THR A 325 20.02 11.00 -12.39
CA THR A 325 18.99 11.39 -13.36
C THR A 325 18.59 12.87 -13.16
N PRO A 326 18.05 13.55 -14.18
CA PRO A 326 17.48 14.88 -14.01
C PRO A 326 16.38 14.92 -12.95
N THR A 327 15.50 13.89 -12.94
CA THR A 327 14.39 13.77 -12.00
C THR A 327 14.88 13.71 -10.55
N GLY A 328 15.83 12.80 -10.25
CA GLY A 328 16.45 12.70 -8.92
C GLY A 328 17.24 13.95 -8.56
N GLY A 329 17.94 14.54 -9.53
CA GLY A 329 18.67 15.80 -9.33
C GLY A 329 17.74 16.96 -8.93
N TRP A 330 16.62 17.15 -9.63
CA TRP A 330 15.64 18.20 -9.31
C TRP A 330 14.87 17.95 -8.03
N PHE A 331 14.55 16.68 -7.75
CA PHE A 331 13.89 16.29 -6.50
C PHE A 331 14.71 16.73 -5.29
N ILE A 332 16.05 16.73 -5.38
CA ILE A 332 16.93 17.11 -4.26
C ILE A 332 17.49 18.53 -4.35
N ALA A 333 17.55 19.13 -5.54
CA ALA A 333 18.01 20.51 -5.74
C ALA A 333 16.98 21.59 -5.36
N ALA A 334 15.92 21.24 -4.63
CA ALA A 334 14.93 22.18 -4.09
C ALA A 334 15.26 22.50 -2.61
N PRO A 335 16.23 23.39 -2.31
CA PRO A 335 16.81 23.59 -0.97
C PRO A 335 15.83 24.08 0.11
N ASN A 336 14.57 24.35 -0.24
CA ASN A 336 13.54 24.81 0.69
C ASN A 336 12.28 23.92 0.68
N SER A 337 12.30 22.75 0.05
CA SER A 337 11.15 21.86 0.03
C SER A 337 11.23 20.83 1.15
N TYR A 338 10.14 20.64 1.88
CA TYR A 338 10.01 19.55 2.86
C TYR A 338 9.61 18.22 2.21
N VAL A 339 9.13 18.25 0.97
CA VAL A 339 8.65 17.08 0.21
C VAL A 339 9.74 16.01 0.06
N PRO A 340 10.99 16.33 -0.33
CA PRO A 340 12.01 15.30 -0.52
C PRO A 340 12.31 14.53 0.77
N MET A 341 12.39 15.24 1.90
CA MET A 341 12.63 14.64 3.20
C MET A 341 11.41 13.84 3.69
N ALA A 342 10.20 14.36 3.52
CA ALA A 342 8.97 13.64 3.85
C ALA A 342 8.84 12.35 3.02
N GLY A 343 9.17 12.41 1.72
CA GLY A 343 9.27 11.25 0.83
C GLY A 343 10.24 10.20 1.35
N THR A 344 11.46 10.61 1.67
CA THR A 344 12.49 9.69 2.18
C THR A 344 12.05 8.94 3.44
N PHE A 345 11.56 9.64 4.46
CA PHE A 345 11.12 8.95 5.68
C PHE A 345 9.92 8.04 5.41
N THR A 346 8.99 8.48 4.58
CA THR A 346 7.79 7.71 4.25
C THR A 346 8.11 6.42 3.50
N GLU A 347 8.97 6.49 2.47
CA GLU A 347 9.43 5.28 1.77
C GLU A 347 10.23 4.36 2.70
N CYS A 348 11.07 4.92 3.57
CA CYS A 348 11.83 4.14 4.55
C CYS A 348 10.89 3.35 5.48
N ILE A 349 9.86 4.01 6.03
CA ILE A 349 8.86 3.38 6.89
C ILE A 349 8.07 2.33 6.12
N ALA A 350 7.60 2.67 4.92
CA ALA A 350 6.81 1.81 4.07
C ALA A 350 7.54 0.51 3.69
N HIS A 351 8.76 0.62 3.16
CA HIS A 351 9.56 -0.55 2.80
C HIS A 351 10.02 -1.35 4.01
N SER A 352 10.32 -0.68 5.13
CA SER A 352 10.61 -1.37 6.39
C SER A 352 9.40 -2.16 6.89
N TRP A 353 8.18 -1.60 6.78
CA TRP A 353 6.96 -2.28 7.18
C TRP A 353 6.68 -3.50 6.31
N ASP A 354 6.73 -3.37 4.98
CA ASP A 354 6.53 -4.51 4.08
C ASP A 354 7.59 -5.61 4.33
N ALA A 355 8.86 -5.23 4.45
CA ALA A 355 9.96 -6.14 4.78
C ALA A 355 9.72 -6.86 6.12
N TRP A 356 9.23 -6.13 7.12
CA TRP A 356 8.95 -6.69 8.44
C TRP A 356 7.85 -7.75 8.39
N GLN A 357 6.75 -7.50 7.68
CA GLN A 357 5.68 -8.50 7.51
C GLN A 357 6.21 -9.78 6.83
N HIS A 358 7.12 -9.64 5.86
CA HIS A 358 7.76 -10.78 5.22
C HIS A 358 8.71 -11.53 6.17
N LEU A 359 9.51 -10.81 6.97
CA LEU A 359 10.38 -11.40 7.98
C LEU A 359 9.59 -12.25 8.98
N ILE A 360 8.49 -11.70 9.51
CA ILE A 360 7.64 -12.38 10.49
C ILE A 360 7.11 -13.70 9.92
N LYS A 361 6.50 -13.66 8.73
CA LYS A 361 5.97 -14.87 8.10
C LYS A 361 7.06 -15.89 7.77
N ALA A 362 8.23 -15.42 7.29
CA ALA A 362 9.35 -16.31 7.05
C ALA A 362 9.86 -16.97 8.35
N GLY A 363 9.93 -16.22 9.46
CA GLY A 363 10.28 -16.74 10.78
C GLY A 363 9.29 -17.79 11.30
N GLN A 364 7.99 -17.54 11.13
CA GLN A 364 6.93 -18.50 11.45
C GLN A 364 7.10 -19.80 10.64
N SER A 365 7.42 -19.71 9.35
CA SER A 365 7.69 -20.89 8.52
C SER A 365 8.89 -21.70 9.01
N VAL A 366 9.93 -21.05 9.57
CA VAL A 366 11.07 -21.77 10.20
C VAL A 366 10.60 -22.52 11.44
N ASP A 367 9.81 -21.88 12.30
CA ASP A 367 9.23 -22.52 13.50
C ASP A 367 8.36 -23.73 13.12
N GLU A 368 7.48 -23.58 12.13
CA GLU A 368 6.64 -24.68 11.64
C GLU A 368 7.47 -25.85 11.08
N GLN A 369 8.51 -25.55 10.31
CA GLN A 369 9.33 -26.57 9.64
C GLN A 369 10.28 -27.30 10.59
N PHE A 370 10.88 -26.58 11.54
CA PHE A 370 11.97 -27.09 12.38
C PHE A 370 11.62 -27.18 13.87
N SER A 371 10.39 -26.82 14.25
CA SER A 371 9.93 -26.80 15.65
C SER A 371 10.83 -25.92 16.53
N THR A 372 11.32 -24.82 15.97
CA THR A 372 11.95 -23.75 16.76
C THR A 372 10.88 -22.94 17.50
N CYS A 373 11.30 -22.02 18.38
CA CYS A 373 10.40 -21.10 19.09
C CYS A 373 10.90 -19.65 18.92
N VAL A 374 11.38 -19.29 17.73
CA VAL A 374 11.92 -17.94 17.50
C VAL A 374 10.81 -16.90 17.44
N TRP A 375 9.60 -17.30 17.03
CA TRP A 375 8.42 -16.45 16.96
C TRP A 375 8.04 -15.87 18.32
N ASP A 376 8.14 -16.63 19.40
CA ASP A 376 7.77 -16.15 20.74
C ASP A 376 8.57 -14.89 21.16
N GLU A 377 9.85 -14.83 20.78
CA GLU A 377 10.70 -13.64 21.03
C GLU A 377 10.41 -12.52 20.00
N LEU A 378 10.07 -12.86 18.76
CA LEU A 378 9.76 -11.88 17.70
C LEU A 378 8.38 -11.23 17.84
N ASP A 379 7.37 -11.93 18.39
CA ASP A 379 5.99 -11.45 18.53
C ASP A 379 5.90 -10.20 19.44
N VAL A 380 6.74 -10.16 20.48
CA VAL A 380 6.87 -8.97 21.33
C VAL A 380 7.35 -7.77 20.52
N ILE A 381 8.34 -7.98 19.65
CA ILE A 381 8.88 -6.92 18.79
C ILE A 381 7.86 -6.55 17.71
N ASP A 382 7.15 -7.52 17.13
CA ASP A 382 6.10 -7.28 16.12
C ASP A 382 4.95 -6.43 16.69
N THR A 383 4.54 -6.71 17.92
CA THR A 383 3.50 -5.92 18.62
C THR A 383 3.92 -4.45 18.75
N GLU A 384 5.15 -4.19 19.19
CA GLU A 384 5.70 -2.82 19.30
C GLU A 384 5.88 -2.15 17.94
N PHE A 385 6.34 -2.90 16.93
CA PHE A 385 6.47 -2.44 15.55
C PHE A 385 5.11 -1.99 15.02
N ARG A 386 4.07 -2.83 15.14
CA ARG A 386 2.70 -2.51 14.71
C ARG A 386 2.15 -1.28 15.41
N ALA A 387 2.34 -1.16 16.73
CA ALA A 387 1.90 0.01 17.47
C ALA A 387 2.56 1.31 16.95
N THR A 388 3.84 1.27 16.60
CA THR A 388 4.54 2.42 15.99
C THR A 388 3.96 2.76 14.62
N ILE A 389 3.71 1.75 13.78
CA ILE A 389 3.09 1.96 12.48
C ILE A 389 1.68 2.54 12.62
N GLU A 390 0.85 1.99 13.51
CA GLU A 390 -0.50 2.48 13.78
C GLU A 390 -0.49 3.93 14.24
N GLN A 391 0.44 4.30 15.13
CA GLN A 391 0.60 5.68 15.58
C GLN A 391 1.01 6.63 14.43
N TRP A 392 1.96 6.22 13.60
CA TRP A 392 2.35 6.99 12.41
C TRP A 392 1.18 7.11 11.42
N VAL A 393 0.44 6.03 11.21
CA VAL A 393 -0.73 6.00 10.33
C VAL A 393 -1.83 6.93 10.83
N ALA A 394 -2.09 6.95 12.14
CA ALA A 394 -3.09 7.84 12.72
C ALA A 394 -2.73 9.33 12.60
N THR A 395 -1.44 9.66 12.50
CA THR A 395 -0.94 11.04 12.60
C THR A 395 -0.59 11.66 11.25
N ASP A 396 0.07 10.90 10.38
CA ASP A 396 0.71 11.41 9.18
C ASP A 396 -0.12 11.10 7.93
N TYR A 397 -0.43 12.08 7.09
CA TYR A 397 -1.15 11.84 5.82
C TYR A 397 -0.27 12.04 4.58
N TYR A 398 1.02 12.31 4.76
CA TYR A 398 2.03 12.22 3.71
C TYR A 398 2.38 10.75 3.52
N ARG A 399 1.82 10.14 2.48
CA ARG A 399 1.99 8.70 2.20
C ARG A 399 2.86 8.48 0.96
N ARG A 400 3.12 7.19 0.65
CA ARG A 400 4.15 6.73 -0.30
C ARG A 400 4.20 7.60 -1.55
N THR A 401 5.34 8.25 -1.74
CA THR A 401 5.68 8.99 -2.97
C THR A 401 5.87 8.07 -4.17
N SER A 402 6.19 6.80 -3.93
CA SER A 402 6.36 5.74 -4.95
C SER A 402 5.09 4.90 -5.18
N GLY A 403 4.12 5.01 -4.28
CA GLY A 403 3.01 4.07 -4.18
C GLY A 403 1.79 4.42 -5.01
N PHE A 404 1.69 5.66 -5.49
CA PHE A 404 0.47 6.07 -6.13
C PHE A 404 0.15 5.17 -7.34
N PHE A 405 -1.13 4.91 -7.53
CA PHE A 405 -1.74 5.09 -8.84
C PHE A 405 -1.52 6.53 -9.39
N SER A 406 -0.24 6.96 -9.49
CA SER A 406 0.35 8.21 -10.02
C SER A 406 1.88 8.14 -9.92
N ASP A 407 2.56 7.57 -10.91
CA ASP A 407 2.85 8.45 -12.04
C ASP A 407 3.07 7.66 -13.33
N PRO A 408 2.60 8.12 -14.50
CA PRO A 408 3.27 7.81 -15.73
C PRO A 408 4.68 8.44 -15.65
N ILE A 409 5.71 7.60 -15.68
CA ILE A 409 6.96 8.04 -16.30
C ILE A 409 6.73 7.78 -17.79
N ASP A 410 5.91 8.66 -18.37
CA ASP A 410 5.93 9.15 -19.75
C ASP A 410 5.04 10.40 -19.83
#